data_AF-A0A846CHI9-F1
#
_entry.id   AF-A0A846CHI9-F1
#
_cell.length_a   1.000
_cell.length_b   1.000
_cell.length_c   1.000
_cell.angle_alpha   90.00
_cell.angle_beta   90.00
_cell.angle_gamma   90.00
#
_symmetry.space_group_name_H-M   'P 1'
#
loop_
_entity.id
_entity.type
_entity.pdbx_description
1 polymer ?
#
loop_
_entity_poly.entity_id
_entity_poly.type
_entity_poly.pdbx_seq_one_letter_code
_entity_poly.pdbx_strand_id
1 'polypeptide(L)'
;MNIAYFEETSPVSLLLQFSWLSQTQLAKALGVNPSSVSRWLCGATRPSQTIQRLASELFQIYKNWSLPFPPQLETAELDPLQLLKNFNISRDTLAEALGVSVRAIGHWINGQNKPSRKVRRLAHQLHKKWVVLTG
;
A
#
# COMPACT_ATOMS: atom_id res chain seq x y z
N MET A 1 -9.92 -8.05 32.82
CA MET A 1 -10.25 -8.73 31.55
C MET A 1 -11.74 -8.50 31.33
N ASN A 2 -12.11 -7.50 30.52
CA ASN A 2 -13.50 -7.05 30.39
C ASN A 2 -13.87 -7.13 28.90
N ILE A 3 -14.60 -8.18 28.54
CA ILE A 3 -15.10 -8.42 27.19
C ILE A 3 -16.43 -7.68 27.11
N ALA A 4 -16.39 -6.39 26.79
CA ALA A 4 -17.59 -5.57 26.68
C ALA A 4 -18.11 -5.58 25.23
N TYR A 5 -19.24 -6.26 25.05
CA TYR A 5 -20.33 -5.96 24.13
C TYR A 5 -19.97 -5.77 22.64
N PHE A 6 -20.08 -6.86 21.88
CA PHE A 6 -20.41 -6.82 20.45
C PHE A 6 -21.89 -6.43 20.30
N GLU A 7 -22.19 -5.13 20.29
CA GLU A 7 -23.45 -4.66 19.72
C GLU A 7 -23.35 -4.69 18.18
N GLU A 8 -24.42 -5.15 17.54
CA GLU A 8 -24.54 -5.53 16.12
C GLU A 8 -24.27 -4.42 15.08
N THR A 9 -23.81 -3.23 15.46
CA THR A 9 -23.40 -2.17 14.53
C THR A 9 -22.24 -1.33 15.09
N SER A 10 -21.29 -1.96 15.79
CA SER A 10 -20.05 -1.26 16.15
C SER A 10 -19.31 -0.76 14.89
N PRO A 11 -18.88 0.51 14.83
CA PRO A 11 -18.08 1.02 13.71
C PRO A 11 -16.80 0.22 13.47
N VAL A 12 -16.32 -0.48 14.50
CA VAL A 12 -15.20 -1.41 14.41
C VAL A 12 -15.59 -2.66 13.63
N SER A 13 -16.77 -3.23 13.86
CA SER A 13 -17.27 -4.40 13.11
C SER A 13 -17.37 -4.12 11.61
N LEU A 14 -17.77 -2.91 11.22
CA LEU A 14 -17.78 -2.48 9.82
C LEU A 14 -16.36 -2.42 9.22
N LEU A 15 -15.37 -1.95 9.98
CA LEU A 15 -13.98 -1.92 9.50
C LEU A 15 -13.33 -3.31 9.49
N LEU A 16 -13.72 -4.19 10.42
CA LEU A 16 -13.29 -5.59 10.45
C LEU A 16 -13.82 -6.40 9.28
N GLN A 17 -14.91 -5.95 8.66
CA GLN A 17 -15.35 -6.51 7.39
C GLN A 17 -14.28 -6.36 6.32
N PHE A 18 -13.30 -5.45 6.41
CA PHE A 18 -12.17 -5.33 5.48
C PHE A 18 -10.90 -6.06 5.94
N SER A 19 -11.03 -7.19 6.66
CA SER A 19 -9.89 -7.93 7.22
C SER A 19 -8.84 -8.37 6.18
N TRP A 20 -9.21 -8.44 4.90
CA TRP A 20 -8.32 -8.73 3.78
C TRP A 20 -7.47 -7.52 3.33
N LEU A 21 -7.75 -6.31 3.82
CA LEU A 21 -6.94 -5.12 3.56
C LEU A 21 -6.00 -4.83 4.73
N SER A 22 -4.76 -4.46 4.42
CA SER A 22 -3.90 -3.83 5.41
C SER A 22 -4.49 -2.49 5.87
N GLN A 23 -4.17 -2.05 7.08
CA GLN A 23 -4.61 -0.75 7.60
C GLN A 23 -4.27 0.42 6.67
N THR A 24 -3.15 0.35 5.96
CA THR A 24 -2.75 1.37 4.98
C THR A 24 -3.62 1.35 3.72
N GLN A 25 -4.00 0.16 3.23
CA GLN A 25 -4.90 0.02 2.09
C GLN A 25 -6.31 0.48 2.44
N LEU A 26 -6.81 0.09 3.61
CA LEU A 26 -8.11 0.53 4.12
C LEU A 26 -8.15 2.05 4.31
N ALA A 27 -7.09 2.63 4.86
CA ALA A 27 -6.98 4.08 5.01
C ALA A 27 -6.98 4.81 3.66
N LYS A 28 -6.28 4.27 2.67
CA LYS A 28 -6.28 4.81 1.30
C LYS A 28 -7.68 4.73 0.66
N ALA A 29 -8.37 3.60 0.81
CA ALA A 29 -9.72 3.42 0.30
C ALA A 29 -10.72 4.40 0.93
N LEU A 30 -10.55 4.68 2.22
CA LEU A 30 -11.39 5.61 2.99
C LEU A 30 -10.94 7.08 2.90
N GLY A 31 -9.81 7.37 2.24
CA GLY A 31 -9.26 8.73 2.15
C GLY A 31 -8.76 9.31 3.48
N VAL A 32 -8.30 8.46 4.40
CA VAL A 32 -7.87 8.85 5.76
C VAL A 32 -6.43 8.46 6.06
N ASN A 33 -5.90 8.91 7.20
CA ASN A 33 -4.58 8.54 7.67
C ASN A 33 -4.60 7.09 8.24
N PRO A 34 -3.59 6.24 7.94
CA PRO A 34 -3.47 4.90 8.54
C PRO A 34 -3.51 4.89 10.08
N SER A 35 -2.98 5.94 10.74
CA SER A 35 -3.06 6.09 12.19
C SER A 35 -4.49 6.25 12.70
N SER A 36 -5.39 6.83 11.91
CA SER A 36 -6.81 6.92 12.25
C SER A 36 -7.45 5.53 12.24
N VAL A 37 -7.16 4.73 11.21
CA VAL A 37 -7.64 3.34 11.11
C VAL A 37 -7.14 2.49 12.29
N SER A 38 -5.86 2.60 12.63
CA SER A 38 -5.29 1.91 13.80
C SER A 38 -6.00 2.29 15.10
N ARG A 39 -6.24 3.59 15.34
CA ARG A 39 -6.96 4.05 16.53
C ARG A 39 -8.41 3.57 16.58
N TRP A 40 -9.07 3.43 15.43
CA TRP A 40 -10.44 2.88 15.38
C TRP A 40 -10.45 1.39 15.70
N LEU A 41 -9.55 0.61 15.10
CA LEU A 41 -9.45 -0.84 15.32
C LEU A 41 -9.07 -1.19 16.76
N CYS A 42 -8.24 -0.37 17.41
CA CYS A 42 -7.90 -0.52 18.82
C CYS A 42 -8.96 0.04 19.78
N GLY A 43 -10.08 0.58 19.27
CA GLY A 43 -11.15 1.18 20.09
C GLY A 43 -10.79 2.50 20.76
N ALA A 44 -9.62 3.08 20.45
CA ALA A 44 -9.15 4.33 21.05
C ALA A 44 -9.95 5.56 20.59
N THR A 45 -10.49 5.52 19.37
CA THR A 45 -11.40 6.55 18.83
C THR A 45 -12.45 5.90 17.94
N ARG A 46 -13.50 6.64 17.57
CA ARG A 46 -14.54 6.16 16.63
C ARG A 46 -14.45 6.92 15.30
N PRO A 47 -14.65 6.26 14.14
CA PRO A 47 -14.76 6.95 12.87
C PRO A 47 -16.01 7.83 12.84
N SER A 48 -15.95 8.94 12.12
CA SER A 48 -17.12 9.82 11.94
C SER A 48 -18.22 9.11 11.14
N GLN A 49 -19.46 9.60 11.25
CA GLN A 49 -20.60 9.03 10.53
C GLN A 49 -20.41 9.05 9.01
N THR A 50 -19.73 10.06 8.47
CA THR A 50 -19.35 10.14 7.04
C THR A 50 -18.42 8.99 6.64
N ILE A 51 -17.40 8.69 7.45
CA ILE A 51 -16.48 7.58 7.18
C ILE A 51 -17.19 6.23 7.31
N GLN A 52 -18.13 6.10 8.26
CA GLN A 52 -18.93 4.88 8.41
C GLN A 52 -19.82 4.63 7.18
N ARG A 53 -20.48 5.68 6.65
CA ARG A 53 -21.25 5.58 5.40
C ARG A 53 -20.37 5.19 4.21
N LEU A 54 -19.23 5.86 4.05
CA LEU A 54 -18.28 5.56 2.98
C LEU A 54 -17.76 4.12 3.05
N ALA A 55 -17.41 3.63 4.25
CA ALA A 55 -16.99 2.26 4.45
C ALA A 55 -18.09 1.25 4.11
N SER A 56 -19.35 1.56 4.44
CA SER A 56 -20.49 0.71 4.09
C SER A 56 -20.73 0.66 2.58
N GLU A 57 -20.71 1.82 1.90
CA GLU A 57 -20.85 1.91 0.44
C GLU A 57 -19.73 1.15 -0.28
N LEU A 58 -18.48 1.34 0.15
CA LEU A 58 -17.34 0.59 -0.38
C LEU A 58 -17.49 -0.90 -0.19
N PHE A 59 -17.94 -1.35 0.98
CA PHE A 59 -18.16 -2.78 1.23
C PHE A 59 -19.23 -3.35 0.30
N GLN A 60 -20.33 -2.62 0.05
CA GLN A 60 -21.36 -3.06 -0.89
C GLN A 60 -20.86 -3.11 -2.34
N ILE A 61 -20.04 -2.13 -2.76
CA ILE A 61 -19.40 -2.14 -4.08
C ILE A 61 -18.51 -3.39 -4.22
N TYR A 62 -17.68 -3.68 -3.21
CA TYR A 62 -16.80 -4.86 -3.21
C TYR A 62 -17.58 -6.17 -3.16
N LYS A 63 -18.68 -6.23 -2.42
CA LYS A 63 -19.55 -7.40 -2.32
C LYS A 63 -20.27 -7.69 -3.64
N ASN A 64 -20.69 -6.64 -4.35
CA ASN A 64 -21.47 -6.76 -5.58
C ASN A 64 -20.61 -6.91 -6.84
N TRP A 65 -19.30 -6.68 -6.75
CA TRP A 65 -18.40 -6.82 -7.89
C TRP A 65 -17.64 -8.16 -7.84
N SER A 66 -17.74 -8.94 -8.93
CA SER A 66 -16.81 -10.05 -9.24
C SER A 66 -15.40 -9.55 -9.64
N LEU A 67 -14.79 -8.65 -8.86
CA LEU A 67 -13.38 -8.31 -9.05
C LEU A 67 -12.58 -9.43 -8.41
N PRO A 68 -11.43 -9.84 -8.99
CA PRO A 68 -10.44 -10.55 -8.20
C PRO A 68 -10.15 -9.70 -6.96
N PHE A 69 -10.45 -10.29 -5.81
CA PHE A 69 -10.45 -9.64 -4.53
C PHE A 69 -9.04 -9.72 -3.93
N PRO A 70 -8.39 -8.63 -3.52
CA PRO A 70 -8.71 -7.21 -3.75
C PRO A 70 -8.19 -6.72 -5.12
N PRO A 71 -8.60 -5.52 -5.60
CA PRO A 71 -7.81 -4.83 -6.61
C PRO A 71 -6.39 -4.86 -6.09
N GLN A 72 -5.46 -5.46 -6.85
CA GLN A 72 -4.06 -5.29 -6.55
C GLN A 72 -3.80 -3.79 -6.69
N LEU A 73 -4.00 -3.04 -5.59
CA LEU A 73 -3.35 -1.78 -5.36
C LEU A 73 -1.89 -2.18 -5.35
N GLU A 74 -1.28 -2.22 -6.53
CA GLU A 74 0.06 -2.70 -6.80
C GLU A 74 1.02 -2.16 -5.73
N THR A 75 1.14 -2.92 -4.66
CA THR A 75 2.18 -2.85 -3.66
C THR A 75 3.13 -4.03 -3.87
N ALA A 76 3.18 -4.55 -5.10
CA ALA A 76 4.42 -5.09 -5.63
C ALA A 76 5.37 -3.89 -5.77
N GLU A 77 5.87 -3.41 -4.63
CA GLU A 77 6.96 -2.45 -4.59
C GLU A 77 8.14 -3.13 -5.28
N LEU A 78 8.35 -2.78 -6.55
CA LEU A 78 9.39 -3.36 -7.36
C LEU A 78 10.73 -3.06 -6.70
N ASP A 79 11.49 -4.11 -6.40
CA ASP A 79 12.85 -3.94 -5.89
C ASP A 79 13.66 -3.23 -6.98
N PRO A 80 14.21 -2.03 -6.74
CA PRO A 80 15.03 -1.31 -7.70
C PRO A 80 16.11 -2.17 -8.35
N LEU A 81 16.61 -3.19 -7.65
CA LEU A 81 17.61 -4.11 -8.17
C LEU A 81 17.08 -5.02 -9.30
N GLN A 82 15.77 -5.25 -9.37
CA GLN A 82 15.16 -5.95 -10.50
C GLN A 82 15.21 -5.10 -11.78
N LEU A 83 15.26 -3.77 -11.69
CA LEU A 83 15.43 -2.91 -12.87
C LEU A 83 16.80 -3.11 -13.53
N LEU A 84 17.85 -3.32 -12.74
CA LEU A 84 19.19 -3.64 -13.26
C LEU A 84 19.16 -4.90 -14.12
N LYS A 85 18.44 -5.93 -13.65
CA LYS A 85 18.34 -7.22 -14.34
C LYS A 85 17.42 -7.17 -15.55
N ASN A 86 16.25 -6.57 -15.41
CA ASN A 86 15.20 -6.61 -16.42
C ASN A 86 15.49 -5.70 -17.62
N PHE A 87 16.16 -4.57 -17.40
CA PHE A 87 16.46 -3.61 -18.46
C PHE A 87 17.96 -3.57 -18.83
N ASN A 88 18.78 -4.44 -18.22
CA ASN A 88 20.22 -4.52 -18.44
C ASN A 88 20.94 -3.15 -18.36
N ILE A 89 20.52 -2.30 -17.43
CA ILE A 89 21.05 -0.95 -17.24
C ILE A 89 22.18 -0.93 -16.21
N SER A 90 23.05 0.08 -16.33
CA SER A 90 24.13 0.30 -15.36
C SER A 90 23.61 0.83 -14.02
N ARG A 91 24.43 0.70 -12.96
CA ARG A 91 24.12 1.27 -11.63
C ARG A 91 24.02 2.78 -11.69
N ASP A 92 24.87 3.43 -12.48
CA ASP A 92 24.89 4.88 -12.68
C ASP A 92 23.59 5.37 -13.33
N THR A 93 23.15 4.69 -14.38
CA THR A 93 21.87 4.98 -15.05
C THR A 93 20.68 4.80 -14.11
N LEU A 94 20.70 3.75 -13.28
CA LEU A 94 19.64 3.53 -12.28
C LEU A 94 19.66 4.59 -11.17
N ALA A 95 20.85 5.00 -10.72
CA ALA A 95 21.04 6.03 -9.70
C ALA A 95 20.48 7.38 -10.18
N GLU A 96 20.82 7.76 -11.41
CA GLU A 96 20.31 8.96 -12.05
C GLU A 96 18.79 8.91 -12.20
N ALA A 97 18.24 7.81 -12.71
CA ALA A 97 16.80 7.65 -12.91
C ALA A 97 16.00 7.70 -11.59
N LEU A 98 16.56 7.21 -10.48
CA LEU A 98 15.93 7.22 -9.16
C LEU A 98 16.25 8.47 -8.33
N GLY A 99 17.17 9.33 -8.80
CA GLY A 99 17.66 10.48 -8.04
C GLY A 99 18.36 10.09 -6.74
N VAL A 100 19.10 8.99 -6.74
CA VAL A 100 19.86 8.47 -5.59
C VAL A 100 21.35 8.36 -5.92
N SER A 101 22.20 8.24 -4.91
CA SER A 101 23.63 8.00 -5.16
C SER A 101 23.90 6.56 -5.60
N VAL A 102 24.90 6.38 -6.47
CA VAL A 102 25.41 5.05 -6.87
C VAL A 102 25.83 4.22 -5.65
N ARG A 103 26.34 4.90 -4.60
CA ARG A 103 26.68 4.28 -3.32
C ARG A 103 25.46 3.69 -2.62
N ALA A 104 24.30 4.35 -2.65
CA ALA A 104 23.06 3.82 -2.09
C ALA A 104 22.64 2.52 -2.79
N ILE A 105 22.80 2.44 -4.12
CA ILE A 105 22.56 1.22 -4.88
C ILE A 105 23.53 0.11 -4.46
N GLY A 106 24.81 0.43 -4.28
CA GLY A 106 25.80 -0.52 -3.76
C GLY A 106 25.43 -1.08 -2.39
N HIS A 107 24.92 -0.24 -1.49
CA HIS A 107 24.43 -0.69 -0.18
C HIS A 107 23.20 -1.61 -0.30
N TRP A 108 22.30 -1.39 -1.27
CA TRP A 108 21.17 -2.30 -1.53
C TRP A 108 21.63 -3.64 -2.07
N ILE A 109 22.55 -3.65 -3.03
CA ILE A 109 23.10 -4.89 -3.63
C ILE A 109 23.78 -5.74 -2.55
N ASN A 110 24.53 -5.10 -1.67
CA ASN A 110 25.26 -5.77 -0.59
C ASN A 110 24.37 -6.08 0.64
N GLY A 111 23.07 -5.77 0.58
CA GLY A 111 22.12 -6.01 1.68
C GLY A 111 22.33 -5.16 2.93
N GLN A 112 23.17 -4.13 2.86
CA GLN A 112 23.53 -3.27 4.00
C GLN A 112 22.39 -2.33 4.41
N ASN A 113 21.55 -1.93 3.45
CA ASN A 113 20.30 -1.23 3.72
C ASN A 113 19.23 -1.60 2.68
N LYS A 114 17.97 -1.24 2.96
CA LYS A 114 16.86 -1.46 2.04
C LYS A 114 16.41 -0.14 1.43
N PRO A 115 16.02 -0.11 0.14
CA PRO A 115 15.49 1.09 -0.49
C PRO A 115 14.24 1.55 0.26
N SER A 116 14.08 2.86 0.39
CA SER A 116 12.90 3.43 1.05
C SER A 116 11.65 3.20 0.20
N ARG A 117 10.47 3.32 0.83
CA ARG A 117 9.18 3.20 0.14
C ARG A 117 9.03 4.20 -1.02
N LYS A 118 9.56 5.41 -0.86
CA LYS A 118 9.56 6.44 -1.93
C LYS A 118 10.36 5.96 -3.14
N VAL A 119 11.55 5.41 -2.92
CA VAL A 119 12.41 4.87 -3.99
C VAL A 119 11.76 3.68 -4.68
N ARG A 120 11.16 2.75 -3.93
CA ARG A 120 10.46 1.59 -4.51
C ARG A 120 9.27 2.00 -5.38
N ARG A 121 8.52 3.04 -4.99
CA ARG A 121 7.44 3.61 -5.83
C ARG A 121 7.98 4.23 -7.11
N LEU A 122 9.10 4.96 -7.05
CA LEU A 122 9.75 5.52 -8.24
C LEU A 122 10.26 4.40 -9.17
N ALA A 123 10.86 3.35 -8.61
CA ALA A 123 11.29 2.18 -9.38
C ALA A 123 10.11 1.50 -10.11
N HIS A 124 8.96 1.36 -9.44
CA HIS A 124 7.75 0.83 -10.06
C HIS A 124 7.23 1.71 -11.20
N GLN A 125 7.27 3.04 -11.05
CA GLN A 125 6.88 3.98 -12.10
C GLN A 125 7.83 3.92 -13.30
N LEU A 126 9.14 3.84 -13.05
CA LEU A 126 10.16 3.68 -14.10
C LEU A 126 9.98 2.36 -14.85
N HIS A 127 9.74 1.26 -14.14
CA HIS A 127 9.44 -0.03 -14.76
C HIS A 127 8.28 0.09 -15.75
N LYS A 128 7.15 0.67 -15.32
CA LYS A 128 5.99 0.87 -16.20
C LYS A 128 6.32 1.74 -17.42
N LYS A 129 7.06 2.83 -17.22
CA LYS A 129 7.45 3.74 -18.30
C LYS A 129 8.35 3.05 -19.32
N TRP A 130 9.33 2.27 -18.87
CA TRP A 130 10.28 1.61 -19.77
C TRP A 130 9.68 0.40 -20.47
N VAL A 131 8.83 -0.40 -19.81
CA VAL A 131 8.09 -1.48 -20.49
C VAL A 131 7.31 -0.95 -21.70
N VAL A 132 6.65 0.21 -21.56
CA VAL A 132 5.89 0.85 -22.64
C VAL A 132 6.77 1.40 -23.77
N LEU A 133 8.05 1.69 -23.52
CA LEU A 133 8.98 2.22 -24.52
C LEU A 133 9.76 1.13 -25.26
N THR A 134 9.83 -0.09 -24.70
CA THR A 134 10.57 -1.23 -25.27
C THR A 134 9.67 -2.31 -25.88
N GLY A 135 8.35 -2.14 -25.84
CA GLY A 135 7.36 -3.01 -26.49
C GLY A 135 6.60 -2.26 -27.56
#